data_AF-A0ABC8EG53-F1
#
_entry.id   AF-A0ABC8EG53-F1
#
_cell.length_a   1.000
_cell.length_b   1.000
_cell.length_c   1.000
_cell.angle_alpha   90.00
_cell.angle_beta   90.00
_cell.angle_gamma   90.00
#
_symmetry.space_group_name_H-M   'P 1'
#
loop_
_entity.id
_entity.type
_entity.pdbx_description
1 polymer ?
#
loop_
_entity_poly.entity_id
_entity_poly.type
_entity_poly.pdbx_seq_one_letter_code
_entity_poly.pdbx_strand_id
1 'polypeptide(L)'
;MKKLMVNDEVLEAEKIMKTETDIIGYVDNKEVFAFRGIKDFSIFKLENEQQFDTPEDDLNKRIKALEQSNAELMNLLAMQSMITPK
;
A
#
# COMPACT_ATOMS: atom_id res chain seq x y z
N MET A 1 10.17 -7.72 3.15
CA MET A 1 11.02 -6.77 2.42
C MET A 1 10.92 -7.07 0.93
N LYS A 2 10.53 -6.08 0.13
CA LYS A 2 10.62 -6.12 -1.33
C LYS A 2 12.02 -5.72 -1.77
N LYS A 3 12.48 -6.26 -2.90
CA LYS A 3 13.80 -5.95 -3.46
C LYS A 3 13.67 -5.38 -4.85
N LEU A 4 14.24 -4.21 -5.06
CA LEU A 4 14.31 -3.52 -6.34
C LEU A 4 15.73 -3.64 -6.89
N MET A 5 15.86 -4.29 -8.04
CA MET A 5 17.08 -4.33 -8.82
C MET A 5 17.11 -3.16 -9.80
N VAL A 6 18.18 -2.38 -9.76
CA VAL A 6 18.44 -1.25 -10.67
C VAL A 6 19.94 -1.13 -10.94
N ASN A 7 20.36 -1.15 -12.20
CA ASN A 7 21.77 -1.01 -12.60
C ASN A 7 22.75 -1.88 -11.78
N ASP A 8 22.43 -3.16 -11.61
CA ASP A 8 23.20 -4.14 -10.83
C ASP A 8 23.26 -3.88 -9.30
N GLU A 9 22.54 -2.87 -8.80
CA GLU A 9 22.32 -2.65 -7.38
C GLU A 9 21.00 -3.25 -6.92
N VAL A 10 20.97 -3.73 -5.66
CA VAL A 10 19.77 -4.24 -5.01
C VAL A 10 19.40 -3.32 -3.85
N LEU A 11 18.22 -2.72 -3.95
CA LEU A 11 17.64 -1.87 -2.92
C LEU A 11 16.50 -2.59 -2.23
N GLU A 12 16.47 -2.54 -0.89
CA GLU A 12 15.44 -3.22 -0.10
C GLU A 12 14.54 -2.21 0.63
N ALA A 13 13.24 -2.44 0.58
CA ALA A 13 12.25 -1.64 1.30
C ALA A 13 11.03 -2.50 1.69
N GLU A 14 10.25 -2.06 2.67
CA GLU A 14 9.00 -2.75 3.04
C GLU A 14 7.91 -2.50 1.99
N LYS A 15 7.82 -1.26 1.51
CA LYS A 15 6.87 -0.81 0.48
C LYS A 15 7.66 -0.15 -0.65
N ILE A 16 7.34 -0.48 -1.89
CA ILE A 16 7.98 0.14 -3.07
C ILE A 16 6.86 0.68 -3.94
N MET A 17 6.62 1.98 -3.82
CA MET A 17 5.58 2.66 -4.58
C MET A 17 6.07 3.10 -5.95
N LYS A 18 5.29 2.81 -6.99
CA LYS A 18 5.54 3.31 -8.34
C LYS A 18 4.43 4.26 -8.76
N THR A 19 4.82 5.44 -9.25
CA THR A 19 3.93 6.41 -9.88
C THR A 19 4.19 6.46 -11.40
N GLU A 20 3.62 7.44 -12.08
CA GLU A 20 3.86 7.68 -13.50
C GLU A 20 5.31 8.04 -13.80
N THR A 21 5.97 8.74 -12.88
CA THR A 21 7.34 9.25 -13.07
C THR A 21 8.33 8.82 -12.01
N ASP A 22 7.87 8.24 -10.89
CA ASP A 22 8.72 8.02 -9.72
C ASP A 22 8.62 6.60 -9.18
N ILE A 23 9.69 6.14 -8.53
CA ILE A 23 9.73 4.93 -7.70
C ILE A 23 10.28 5.31 -6.33
N ILE A 24 9.55 4.99 -5.27
CA ILE A 24 9.89 5.37 -3.89
C ILE A 24 9.81 4.15 -2.98
N GLY A 25 10.89 3.88 -2.25
CA GLY A 25 10.98 2.82 -1.25
C GLY A 25 10.80 3.36 0.16
N TYR A 26 9.98 2.67 0.96
CA TYR A 26 9.72 3.01 2.36
C TYR A 26 10.04 1.84 3.30
N VAL A 27 10.62 2.15 4.46
CA VAL A 27 10.76 1.25 5.62
C VAL A 27 10.24 2.02 6.84
N ASP A 28 9.32 1.45 7.61
CA ASP A 28 8.68 2.12 8.76
C ASP A 28 8.10 3.51 8.39
N ASN A 29 7.44 3.62 7.23
CA ASN A 29 6.93 4.87 6.64
C ASN A 29 7.99 5.96 6.37
N LYS A 30 9.29 5.64 6.47
CA LYS A 30 10.39 6.54 6.13
C LYS A 30 10.90 6.21 4.73
N GLU A 31 11.05 7.24 3.89
CA GLU A 31 11.69 7.12 2.58
C GLU A 31 13.16 6.69 2.77
N VAL A 32 13.51 5.53 2.22
CA VAL A 32 14.89 4.99 2.24
C VAL A 32 15.59 5.19 0.90
N PHE A 33 14.83 5.22 -0.20
CA PHE A 33 15.32 5.59 -1.53
C PHE A 33 14.19 6.17 -2.36
N ALA A 34 14.54 7.04 -3.31
CA ALA A 34 13.61 7.58 -4.29
C ALA A 34 14.30 7.87 -5.61
N PHE A 35 13.65 7.45 -6.68
CA PHE A 35 13.98 7.79 -8.06
C PHE A 35 12.85 8.65 -8.61
N ARG A 36 13.18 9.86 -9.06
CA ARG A 36 12.18 10.84 -9.52
C ARG A 36 12.43 11.24 -10.96
N GLY A 37 11.37 11.48 -11.72
CA GLY A 37 11.48 11.89 -13.13
C GLY A 37 12.00 10.79 -14.06
N ILE A 38 11.72 9.53 -13.73
CA ILE A 38 12.02 8.36 -14.57
C ILE A 38 11.17 8.42 -15.84
N LYS A 39 11.83 8.34 -17.00
CA LYS A 39 11.19 8.21 -18.32
C LYS A 39 11.20 6.77 -18.83
N ASP A 40 12.17 5.98 -18.41
CA ASP A 40 12.33 4.58 -18.77
C ASP A 40 12.39 3.72 -17.51
N PHE A 41 11.35 2.91 -17.32
CA PHE A 41 11.24 2.00 -16.18
C PHE A 41 11.87 0.63 -16.42
N SER A 42 12.41 0.37 -17.62
CA SER A 42 12.87 -0.97 -18.05
C SER A 42 14.02 -1.53 -17.21
N ILE A 43 14.80 -0.64 -16.59
CA ILE A 43 15.94 -1.01 -15.73
C ILE A 43 15.52 -1.38 -14.30
N PHE A 44 14.27 -1.10 -13.91
CA PHE A 44 13.76 -1.34 -12.57
C PHE A 44 13.01 -2.67 -12.54
N LYS A 45 13.54 -3.65 -11.80
CA LYS A 45 12.93 -4.98 -11.69
C LYS A 45 12.75 -5.36 -10.24
N LEU A 46 11.56 -5.84 -9.89
CA LEU A 46 11.31 -6.45 -8.58
C LEU A 46 11.66 -7.95 -8.63
N GLU A 47 12.26 -8.47 -7.57
CA GLU A 47 12.52 -9.92 -7.45
C GLU A 47 11.23 -10.73 -7.23
N ASN A 48 11.26 -12.01 -7.60
CA ASN A 48 10.26 -13.03 -7.25
C ASN A 48 8.80 -12.66 -7.61
N GLU A 49 8.58 -12.10 -8.80
CA GLU A 49 7.24 -11.72 -9.29
C GLU A 49 6.51 -10.70 -8.41
N GLN A 50 7.23 -10.01 -7.52
CA GLN A 50 6.64 -8.97 -6.69
C GLN A 50 6.14 -7.80 -7.54
N GLN A 51 5.02 -7.22 -7.13
CA GLN A 51 4.44 -6.06 -7.78
C GLN A 51 4.77 -4.77 -7.03
N PHE A 52 4.88 -3.67 -7.76
CA PHE A 52 4.97 -2.34 -7.17
C PHE A 52 3.68 -2.04 -6.42
N ASP A 53 3.81 -1.38 -5.28
CA ASP A 53 2.65 -0.82 -4.59
C ASP A 53 2.14 0.38 -5.38
N THR A 54 0.84 0.45 -5.64
CA THR A 54 0.25 1.65 -6.24
C THR A 54 -0.38 2.54 -5.18
N PRO A 55 -0.52 3.85 -5.43
CA PRO A 55 -1.29 4.74 -4.55
C PRO A 55 -2.75 4.26 -4.39
N GLU A 56 -3.31 3.66 -5.45
CA GLU A 56 -4.67 3.09 -5.44
C GLU A 56 -4.79 1.91 -4.48
N ASP A 57 -3.78 1.05 -4.37
CA ASP A 57 -3.79 -0.05 -3.39
C ASP A 57 -3.87 0.46 -1.95
N ASP A 58 -3.24 1.60 -1.66
CA ASP A 58 -3.28 2.22 -0.33
C ASP A 58 -4.66 2.81 -0.03
N LEU A 59 -5.24 3.52 -1.01
CA LEU A 59 -6.61 4.04 -0.95
C LEU A 59 -7.63 2.91 -0.76
N ASN A 60 -7.54 1.85 -1.57
CA ASN A 60 -8.44 0.70 -1.50
C ASN A 60 -8.34 -0.03 -0.15
N LYS A 61 -7.13 -0.18 0.40
CA LYS A 61 -6.95 -0.73 1.75
C LYS A 61 -7.63 0.14 2.81
N ARG A 62 -7.51 1.47 2.71
CA ARG A 62 -8.14 2.42 3.65
C ARG A 62 -9.66 2.40 3.53
N ILE A 63 -10.21 2.38 2.31
CA ILE A 63 -11.64 2.27 2.08
C ILE A 63 -12.17 0.97 2.69
N LYS A 64 -11.52 -0.17 2.42
CA LYS A 64 -11.93 -1.46 2.98
C LYS A 64 -11.91 -1.48 4.51
N ALA A 65 -10.90 -0.88 5.13
CA ALA A 65 -10.84 -0.77 6.58
C ALA A 65 -11.99 0.08 7.16
N LEU A 66 -12.35 1.18 6.48
CA LEU A 66 -13.49 2.02 6.85
C LEU A 66 -14.83 1.30 6.67
N GLU A 67 -15.01 0.58 5.55
CA GLU A 67 -16.20 -0.22 5.29
C GLU A 67 -16.40 -1.30 6.36
N GLN A 68 -15.32 -1.96 6.75
CA GLN A 68 -15.36 -2.98 7.80
C GLN A 68 -15.75 -2.36 9.16
N SER A 69 -15.13 -1.23 9.54
CA SER A 69 -15.49 -0.53 10.78
C SER A 69 -16.95 -0.06 10.78
N ASN A 70 -17.47 0.43 9.65
CA ASN A 70 -18.87 0.81 9.52
C ASN A 70 -19.82 -0.38 9.65
N ALA A 71 -19.47 -1.53 9.08
CA ALA A 71 -20.26 -2.75 9.20
C ALA A 71 -20.32 -3.24 10.67
N GLU A 72 -19.21 -3.17 11.39
CA GLU A 72 -19.14 -3.51 12.82
C GLU A 72 -20.02 -2.58 13.68
N LEU A 73 -19.99 -1.27 13.40
CA LEU A 73 -20.85 -0.29 14.09
C LEU A 73 -22.34 -0.53 13.81
N MET A 74 -22.71 -0.80 12.56
CA MET A 74 -24.09 -1.14 12.18
C MET A 74 -24.57 -2.39 12.91
N ASN A 75 -23.72 -3.42 13.02
CA ASN A 75 -24.04 -4.63 13.74
C ASN A 75 -24.27 -4.36 15.24
N LEU A 76 -23.41 -3.54 15.87
CA LEU A 76 -23.57 -3.15 17.27
C LEU A 76 -24.89 -2.39 17.53
N LEU A 77 -25.27 -1.47 16.64
CA LEU A 77 -26.53 -0.72 16.72
C LEU A 77 -27.75 -1.63 16.53
N ALA A 78 -27.67 -2.58 15.60
CA ALA A 78 -28.71 -3.58 15.40
C ALA A 78 -28.89 -4.47 16.65
N MET A 79 -27.79 -4.84 17.32
CA MET A 79 -27.85 -5.59 18.57
C MET A 79 -28.43 -4.78 19.73
N GLN A 80 -28.08 -3.50 19.87
CA GLN A 80 -28.62 -2.64 20.94
C GLN A 80 -30.14 -2.42 20.80
N SER A 81 -30.63 -2.25 19.58
CA SER A 81 -32.06 -2.05 19.31
C SER A 81 -32.91 -3.30 19.60
N MET A 82 -32.31 -4.50 19.58
CA MET A 82 -32.96 -5.75 20.01
C MET A 82 -32.99 -5.94 21.54
N ILE A 83 -32.17 -5.20 22.30
CA ILE A 83 -32.01 -5.39 23.76
C ILE A 83 -32.72 -4.30 24.56
N THR A 84 -33.05 -3.13 23.97
CA THR A 84 -33.89 -2.11 24.62
C THR A 84 -35.39 -2.49 24.57
N PRO A 85 -36.03 -2.82 25.70
CA PRO A 85 -37.49 -2.96 25.74
C PRO A 85 -38.16 -1.58 25.62
N LYS A 86 -39.33 -1.57 24.99
CA LYS A 86 -40.20 -0.40 24.84
C LYS A 86 -40.72 0.14 26.18
#